data_AF-A0A845YLL0-F1
#
_entry.id   AF-A0A845YLL0-F1
#
_cell.length_a   1.000
_cell.length_b   1.000
_cell.length_c   1.000
_cell.angle_alpha   90.00
_cell.angle_beta   90.00
_cell.angle_gamma   90.00
#
_symmetry.space_group_name_H-M   'P 1'
#
loop_
_entity.id
_entity.type
_entity.pdbx_description
1 polymer ?
#
loop_
_entity_poly.entity_id
_entity_poly.type
_entity_poly.pdbx_seq_one_letter_code
_entity_poly.pdbx_strand_id
1 'polypeptide(L)'
;MRFQKKLKVYFSLLASSLIISSCGTSSTIQSAQKFGELASRFEENTNNLADDIYNSCIRKIQFFQVDTSESNEARDVALKDCNDLNKPTARQARDANKLVTDYIRAIAKLASDDVVSFDNELDKVKESLDNLSIPISSGNTLSLPSNAVDGGISIAKFLFRWATADFREGVLKEAVVCTDKPFQVYTEGLKFVFDEAYINGILDQELFRVQSYYNYYAALLRQNPDGPARDRAFRQLQTESFNAIQPVLERQDAALAYISIIGKTSNTHSELAKLFSDGEDSPDLSSCSTYFGDDSSISVSTQFVGQKTLNSELTIDELITVKKIILDYQEEIEPLLIQMEESLER
;
A
#
# COMPACT_ATOMS: atom_id res chain seq x y z
N MET A 1 -68.84 30.50 -8.68
CA MET A 1 -67.38 30.76 -8.69
C MET A 1 -66.81 30.04 -7.48
N ARG A 2 -66.19 28.85 -7.51
CA ARG A 2 -65.15 28.22 -8.36
C ARG A 2 -63.83 28.99 -8.39
N PHE A 3 -62.74 28.27 -8.10
CA PHE A 3 -61.28 28.59 -8.02
C PHE A 3 -60.74 28.66 -6.57
N GLN A 4 -59.87 27.79 -6.05
CA GLN A 4 -59.23 26.58 -6.57
C GLN A 4 -58.92 25.61 -5.42
N LYS A 5 -59.61 24.47 -5.43
CA LYS A 5 -59.10 23.18 -4.91
C LYS A 5 -58.14 22.62 -5.96
N LYS A 6 -56.87 23.03 -5.99
CA LYS A 6 -55.80 22.40 -6.80
C LYS A 6 -54.41 22.69 -6.20
N LEU A 7 -54.15 22.27 -4.96
CA LEU A 7 -52.78 22.26 -4.44
C LEU A 7 -52.60 21.24 -3.30
N LYS A 8 -53.16 20.04 -3.45
CA LYS A 8 -53.00 18.94 -2.47
C LYS A 8 -52.86 17.55 -3.11
N VAL A 9 -52.40 17.48 -4.36
CA VAL A 9 -52.23 16.21 -5.10
C VAL A 9 -50.81 15.99 -5.64
N TYR A 10 -49.89 16.96 -5.54
CA TYR A 10 -48.50 16.78 -6.02
C TYR A 10 -47.48 16.35 -4.95
N PHE A 11 -47.87 16.24 -3.68
CA PHE A 11 -46.98 15.77 -2.60
C PHE A 11 -47.13 14.26 -2.28
N SER A 12 -47.89 13.52 -3.09
CA SER A 12 -48.22 12.10 -2.88
C SER A 12 -47.72 11.18 -4.01
N LEU A 13 -46.92 11.69 -4.95
CA LEU A 13 -46.39 10.91 -6.10
C LEU A 13 -44.85 10.96 -6.24
N LEU A 14 -44.15 11.51 -5.25
CA LEU A 14 -42.68 11.41 -5.09
C LEU A 14 -42.26 10.48 -3.95
N ALA A 15 -43.22 9.79 -3.33
CA ALA A 15 -43.00 8.79 -2.29
C ALA A 15 -43.24 7.34 -2.79
N SER A 16 -43.42 7.14 -4.10
CA SER A 16 -43.78 5.82 -4.67
C SER A 16 -42.93 5.38 -5.86
N SER A 17 -41.83 6.06 -6.16
CA SER A 17 -40.75 5.56 -7.02
C SER A 17 -39.51 5.12 -6.21
N LEU A 18 -39.56 5.19 -4.89
CA LEU A 18 -38.52 4.73 -3.95
C LEU A 18 -38.84 3.37 -3.30
N ILE A 19 -39.72 2.58 -3.91
CA ILE A 19 -40.07 1.23 -3.43
C ILE A 19 -40.04 0.23 -4.60
N ILE A 20 -38.88 0.14 -5.27
CA ILE A 20 -38.44 -1.09 -5.97
C ILE A 20 -36.95 -1.30 -5.70
N SER A 21 -36.58 -1.45 -4.43
CA SER A 21 -35.33 -2.09 -3.99
C SER A 21 -35.33 -2.32 -2.47
N SER A 22 -36.39 -2.95 -1.96
CA SER A 22 -36.30 -3.58 -0.64
C SER A 22 -35.31 -4.75 -0.75
N CYS A 23 -34.25 -4.72 0.07
CA CYS A 23 -33.24 -5.77 0.29
C CYS A 23 -32.16 -5.92 -0.79
N GLY A 24 -31.35 -4.88 -0.97
CA GLY A 24 -30.04 -5.00 -1.63
C GLY A 24 -29.36 -3.65 -1.63
N THR A 25 -28.24 -3.51 -0.93
CA THR A 25 -27.33 -2.37 -1.12
C THR A 25 -27.12 -2.16 -2.61
N SER A 26 -27.18 -0.92 -3.09
CA SER A 26 -26.96 -0.64 -4.52
C SER A 26 -25.64 -1.30 -4.95
N SER A 27 -25.57 -1.87 -6.15
CA SER A 27 -24.36 -2.61 -6.56
C SER A 27 -23.09 -1.76 -6.48
N THR A 28 -23.23 -0.43 -6.55
CA THR A 28 -22.16 0.55 -6.39
C THR A 28 -21.64 0.60 -4.94
N ILE A 29 -22.53 0.57 -3.95
CA ILE A 29 -22.16 0.50 -2.53
C ILE A 29 -21.43 -0.83 -2.25
N GLN A 30 -21.89 -1.94 -2.83
CA GLN A 30 -21.21 -3.24 -2.69
C GLN A 30 -19.81 -3.23 -3.31
N SER A 31 -19.64 -2.62 -4.48
CA SER A 31 -18.33 -2.47 -5.12
C SER A 31 -17.38 -1.61 -4.28
N ALA A 32 -17.85 -0.52 -3.69
CA ALA A 32 -17.07 0.33 -2.79
C ALA A 32 -16.68 -0.39 -1.50
N GLN A 33 -17.61 -1.16 -0.90
CA GLN A 33 -17.33 -1.99 0.29
C GLN A 33 -16.25 -3.03 0.00
N LYS A 34 -16.38 -3.78 -1.10
CA LYS A 34 -15.39 -4.79 -1.50
C LYS A 34 -14.02 -4.15 -1.80
N PHE A 35 -14.00 -2.96 -2.38
CA PHE A 35 -12.77 -2.20 -2.59
C PHE A 35 -12.08 -1.83 -1.25
N GLY A 36 -12.85 -1.46 -0.23
CA GLY A 36 -12.34 -1.23 1.14
C GLY A 36 -11.88 -2.51 1.86
N GLU A 37 -12.55 -3.64 1.63
CA GLU A 37 -12.14 -4.96 2.14
C GLU A 37 -10.78 -5.39 1.58
N LEU A 38 -10.58 -5.24 0.26
CA LEU A 38 -9.29 -5.51 -0.39
C LEU A 38 -8.18 -4.64 0.19
N ALA A 39 -8.46 -3.37 0.48
CA ALA A 39 -7.49 -2.47 1.11
C ALA A 39 -7.10 -2.93 2.53
N SER A 40 -8.04 -3.49 3.30
CA SER A 40 -7.76 -4.04 4.64
C SER A 40 -6.91 -5.30 4.57
N ARG A 41 -7.21 -6.22 3.65
CA ARG A 41 -6.38 -7.41 3.41
C ARG A 41 -4.99 -7.05 2.92
N PHE A 42 -4.89 -6.04 2.06
CA PHE A 42 -3.61 -5.53 1.60
C PHE A 42 -2.79 -4.91 2.74
N GLU A 43 -3.43 -4.20 3.68
CA GLU A 43 -2.76 -3.66 4.87
C GLU A 43 -2.14 -4.76 5.73
N GLU A 44 -2.87 -5.84 6.00
CA GLU A 44 -2.34 -6.96 6.81
C GLU A 44 -1.09 -7.57 6.16
N ASN A 45 -1.15 -7.87 4.86
CA ASN A 45 -0.01 -8.43 4.14
C ASN A 45 1.18 -7.47 4.04
N THR A 46 0.91 -6.17 3.87
CA THR A 46 1.98 -5.15 3.83
C THR A 46 2.61 -4.90 5.20
N ASN A 47 1.87 -5.09 6.29
CA ASN A 47 2.43 -5.09 7.64
C ASN A 47 3.38 -6.27 7.85
N ASN A 48 2.99 -7.46 7.39
CA ASN A 48 3.84 -8.66 7.45
C ASN A 48 5.14 -8.48 6.64
N LEU A 49 5.07 -7.91 5.42
CA LEU A 49 6.25 -7.56 4.64
C LEU A 49 7.14 -6.52 5.34
N ALA A 50 6.54 -5.48 5.92
CA ALA A 50 7.28 -4.47 6.64
C ALA A 50 8.00 -5.06 7.86
N ASP A 51 7.37 -5.96 8.60
CA ASP A 51 7.98 -6.66 9.74
C ASP A 51 9.11 -7.59 9.32
N ASP A 52 9.04 -8.14 8.10
CA ASP A 52 10.08 -9.02 7.59
C ASP A 52 11.41 -8.31 7.34
N ILE A 53 11.42 -6.98 7.13
CA ILE A 53 12.66 -6.17 7.11
C ILE A 53 13.52 -6.45 8.35
N TYR A 54 12.89 -6.57 9.52
CA TYR A 54 13.56 -6.92 10.76
C TYR A 54 13.71 -8.44 10.92
N ASN A 55 12.68 -9.22 10.64
CA ASN A 55 12.73 -10.67 10.86
C ASN A 55 13.76 -11.36 9.96
N SER A 56 13.91 -10.93 8.71
CA SER A 56 14.97 -11.38 7.80
C SER A 56 16.37 -11.10 8.37
N CYS A 57 16.56 -9.91 8.93
CA CYS A 57 17.81 -9.56 9.61
C CYS A 57 18.11 -10.52 10.77
N ILE A 58 17.11 -10.85 11.59
CA ILE A 58 17.25 -11.80 12.69
C ILE A 58 17.54 -13.22 12.20
N ARG A 59 16.84 -13.70 11.15
CA ARG A 59 17.09 -15.03 10.58
C ARG A 59 18.51 -15.15 10.03
N LYS A 60 19.02 -14.11 9.36
CA LYS A 60 20.42 -14.06 8.88
C LYS A 60 21.46 -14.33 9.96
N ILE A 61 21.21 -13.90 11.19
CA ILE A 61 22.14 -14.08 12.33
C ILE A 61 22.31 -15.56 12.70
N GLN A 62 21.34 -16.41 12.37
CA GLN A 62 21.40 -17.86 12.64
C GLN A 62 22.40 -18.58 11.72
N PHE A 63 22.77 -17.96 10.60
CA PHE A 63 23.65 -18.55 9.59
C PHE A 63 25.12 -18.10 9.72
N PHE A 64 25.49 -17.52 10.86
CA PHE A 64 26.89 -17.36 11.22
C PHE A 64 27.51 -18.72 11.59
N GLN A 65 28.77 -18.93 11.24
CA GLN A 65 29.47 -20.19 11.54
C GLN A 65 29.57 -20.42 13.04
N VAL A 66 29.47 -21.67 13.48
CA VAL A 66 29.50 -22.01 14.91
C VAL A 66 30.96 -22.04 15.40
N ASP A 67 31.20 -21.61 16.65
CA ASP A 67 32.40 -21.88 17.46
C ASP A 67 33.72 -21.13 17.15
N THR A 68 33.67 -19.86 16.70
CA THR A 68 34.84 -18.96 16.81
C THR A 68 34.49 -17.70 17.60
N SER A 69 35.45 -17.13 18.35
CA SER A 69 35.28 -15.84 19.01
C SER A 69 34.91 -14.74 18.02
N GLU A 70 35.53 -14.75 16.84
CA GLU A 70 35.25 -13.80 15.75
C GLU A 70 33.80 -13.92 15.25
N SER A 71 33.28 -15.14 15.12
CA SER A 71 31.89 -15.35 14.68
C SER A 71 30.89 -14.87 15.73
N ASN A 72 31.18 -15.09 17.03
CA ASN A 72 30.32 -14.60 18.11
C ASN A 72 30.28 -13.07 18.14
N GLU A 73 31.43 -12.39 18.03
CA GLU A 73 31.48 -10.93 17.97
C GLU A 73 30.71 -10.40 16.75
N ALA A 74 30.89 -11.02 15.58
CA ALA A 74 30.18 -10.62 14.37
C ALA A 74 28.65 -10.83 14.46
N ARG A 75 28.20 -11.87 15.19
CA ARG A 75 26.78 -12.09 15.48
C ARG A 75 26.21 -11.01 16.40
N ASP A 76 26.94 -10.62 17.43
CA ASP A 76 26.51 -9.58 18.37
C ASP A 76 26.40 -8.22 17.68
N VAL A 77 27.37 -7.89 16.80
CA VAL A 77 27.31 -6.68 15.96
C VAL A 77 26.10 -6.74 15.03
N ALA A 78 25.89 -7.85 14.31
CA ALA A 78 24.75 -7.99 13.41
C ALA A 78 23.40 -7.90 14.16
N LEU A 79 23.30 -8.46 15.36
CA LEU A 79 22.11 -8.35 16.20
C LEU A 79 21.84 -6.90 16.62
N LYS A 80 22.89 -6.18 17.00
CA LYS A 80 22.79 -4.76 17.31
C LYS A 80 22.31 -3.97 16.08
N ASP A 81 22.87 -4.23 14.91
CA ASP A 81 22.46 -3.57 13.66
C ASP A 81 20.99 -3.87 13.31
N CYS A 82 20.53 -5.11 13.47
CA CYS A 82 19.11 -5.42 13.27
C CYS A 82 18.19 -4.62 14.21
N ASN A 83 18.59 -4.42 15.47
CA ASN A 83 17.79 -3.67 16.44
C ASN A 83 17.83 -2.16 16.21
N ASP A 84 19.01 -1.63 15.88
CA ASP A 84 19.23 -0.19 15.75
C ASP A 84 18.79 0.34 14.37
N LEU A 85 18.85 -0.49 13.32
CA LEU A 85 18.53 -0.10 11.94
C LEU A 85 17.25 -0.75 11.44
N ASN A 86 17.19 -2.09 11.35
CA ASN A 86 16.06 -2.76 10.69
C ASN A 86 14.74 -2.66 11.46
N LYS A 87 14.78 -2.67 12.79
CA LYS A 87 13.57 -2.57 13.63
C LYS A 87 12.84 -1.22 13.49
N PRO A 88 13.52 -0.04 13.55
CA PRO A 88 12.85 1.21 13.24
C PRO A 88 12.41 1.27 11.76
N THR A 89 13.23 0.79 10.82
CA THR A 89 12.85 0.73 9.39
C THR A 89 11.58 -0.07 9.15
N ALA A 90 11.39 -1.21 9.81
CA ALA A 90 10.17 -2.01 9.71
C ALA A 90 8.92 -1.19 10.10
N ARG A 91 9.00 -0.40 11.17
CA ARG A 91 7.90 0.49 11.58
C ARG A 91 7.63 1.59 10.56
N GLN A 92 8.68 2.23 10.05
CA GLN A 92 8.56 3.28 9.03
C GLN A 92 7.96 2.75 7.73
N ALA A 93 8.37 1.55 7.29
CA ALA A 93 7.82 0.87 6.13
C ALA A 93 6.34 0.53 6.33
N ARG A 94 5.96 0.14 7.55
CA ARG A 94 4.57 -0.09 7.93
C ARG A 94 3.73 1.17 7.79
N ASP A 95 4.19 2.29 8.36
CA ASP A 95 3.49 3.57 8.28
C ASP A 95 3.35 4.06 6.83
N ALA A 96 4.40 3.87 6.01
CA ALA A 96 4.39 4.22 4.60
C ALA A 96 3.38 3.37 3.81
N ASN A 97 3.34 2.05 4.02
CA ASN A 97 2.34 1.17 3.42
C ASN A 97 0.92 1.50 3.88
N LYS A 98 0.77 1.81 5.17
CA LYS A 98 -0.51 2.20 5.76
C LYS A 98 -1.10 3.45 5.12
N LEU A 99 -0.26 4.43 4.73
CA LEU A 99 -0.75 5.63 4.05
C LEU A 99 -1.47 5.30 2.74
N VAL A 100 -1.00 4.30 1.98
CA VAL A 100 -1.65 3.84 0.75
C VAL A 100 -3.02 3.22 1.06
N THR A 101 -3.08 2.33 2.06
CA THR A 101 -4.34 1.63 2.39
C THR A 101 -5.35 2.55 3.06
N ASP A 102 -4.90 3.49 3.90
CA ASP A 102 -5.72 4.55 4.47
C ASP A 102 -6.30 5.45 3.37
N TYR A 103 -5.51 5.77 2.34
CA TYR A 103 -5.98 6.52 1.18
C TYR A 103 -7.06 5.76 0.40
N ILE A 104 -6.81 4.49 0.06
CA ILE A 104 -7.77 3.65 -0.67
C ILE A 104 -9.09 3.52 0.13
N ARG A 105 -9.01 3.28 1.44
CA ARG A 105 -10.18 3.18 2.32
C ARG A 105 -10.94 4.50 2.42
N ALA A 106 -10.25 5.64 2.44
CA ALA A 106 -10.91 6.94 2.41
C ALA A 106 -11.71 7.12 1.12
N ILE A 107 -11.10 6.88 -0.05
CA ILE A 107 -11.80 6.93 -1.35
C ILE A 107 -13.01 5.99 -1.39
N ALA A 108 -12.88 4.77 -0.85
CA ALA A 108 -13.99 3.81 -0.74
C ALA A 108 -15.16 4.38 0.08
N LYS A 109 -14.85 4.99 1.23
CA LYS A 109 -15.84 5.62 2.12
C LYS A 109 -16.51 6.84 1.48
N LEU A 110 -15.78 7.62 0.68
CA LEU A 110 -16.38 8.73 -0.09
C LEU A 110 -17.43 8.25 -1.07
N ALA A 111 -17.13 7.14 -1.74
CA ALA A 111 -18.04 6.54 -2.71
C ALA A 111 -19.30 5.96 -2.04
N SER A 112 -19.26 5.67 -0.74
CA SER A 112 -20.40 5.15 0.04
C SER A 112 -21.06 6.18 0.98
N ASP A 113 -20.66 7.45 0.92
CA ASP A 113 -21.10 8.53 1.83
C ASP A 113 -20.93 8.17 3.33
N ASP A 114 -19.83 7.49 3.67
CA ASP A 114 -19.50 7.10 5.03
C ASP A 114 -18.40 7.99 5.64
N VAL A 115 -18.29 7.99 6.97
CA VAL A 115 -17.35 8.83 7.71
C VAL A 115 -15.92 8.29 7.60
N VAL A 116 -15.03 9.11 7.05
CA VAL A 116 -13.58 8.87 7.10
C VAL A 116 -13.05 9.31 8.45
N SER A 117 -12.34 8.39 9.12
CA SER A 117 -11.50 8.71 10.27
C SER A 117 -10.05 8.56 9.83
N PHE A 118 -9.19 9.46 10.30
CA PHE A 118 -7.75 9.39 10.09
C PHE A 118 -7.06 9.55 11.43
N ASP A 119 -6.49 8.45 11.92
CA ASP A 119 -5.97 8.35 13.28
C ASP A 119 -4.47 8.72 13.38
N ASN A 120 -3.84 9.04 12.24
CA ASN A 120 -2.43 9.39 12.19
C ASN A 120 -2.23 10.91 12.33
N GLU A 121 -1.25 11.30 13.15
CA GLU A 121 -0.77 12.69 13.18
C GLU A 121 0.08 12.94 11.92
N LEU A 122 -0.20 14.04 11.22
CA LEU A 122 0.49 14.39 9.97
C LEU A 122 2.02 14.45 10.16
N ASP A 123 2.48 14.98 11.30
CA ASP A 123 3.91 15.06 11.64
C ASP A 123 4.54 13.68 11.80
N LYS A 124 3.82 12.70 12.35
CA LYS A 124 4.30 11.31 12.47
C LYS A 124 4.41 10.65 11.11
N VAL A 125 3.42 10.87 10.23
CA VAL A 125 3.49 10.34 8.85
C VAL A 125 4.71 10.93 8.14
N LYS A 126 4.88 12.26 8.21
CA LYS A 126 6.03 12.93 7.62
C LYS A 126 7.35 12.36 8.15
N GLU A 127 7.49 12.25 9.47
CA GLU A 127 8.69 11.70 10.10
C GLU A 127 8.96 10.26 9.63
N SER A 128 7.94 9.41 9.54
CA SER A 128 8.09 8.04 9.06
C SER A 128 8.52 7.97 7.59
N LEU A 129 7.99 8.84 6.73
CA LEU A 129 8.38 8.90 5.31
C LEU A 129 9.80 9.44 5.13
N ASP A 130 10.16 10.53 5.82
CA ASP A 130 11.49 11.13 5.78
C ASP A 130 12.57 10.14 6.26
N ASN A 131 12.24 9.35 7.28
CA ASN A 131 13.18 8.42 7.91
C ASN A 131 13.17 7.01 7.32
N LEU A 132 12.24 6.68 6.41
CA LEU A 132 12.20 5.36 5.77
C LEU A 132 13.48 5.15 4.95
N SER A 133 14.40 4.38 5.53
CA SER A 133 15.69 4.06 4.95
C SER A 133 15.99 2.58 5.16
N ILE A 134 16.06 1.82 4.06
CA ILE A 134 16.25 0.37 4.09
C ILE A 134 17.71 0.04 3.78
N PRO A 135 18.39 -0.78 4.60
CA PRO A 135 19.76 -1.22 4.31
C PRO A 135 19.85 -2.02 2.99
N ILE A 136 20.87 -1.72 2.18
CA ILE A 136 21.12 -2.41 0.89
C ILE A 136 22.44 -3.21 0.92
N SER A 137 22.61 -4.10 -0.06
CA SER A 137 23.76 -5.03 -0.17
C SER A 137 25.13 -4.36 -0.24
N SER A 138 25.19 -3.07 -0.61
CA SER A 138 26.43 -2.28 -0.62
C SER A 138 26.87 -1.77 0.76
N GLY A 139 26.09 -2.00 1.82
CA GLY A 139 26.33 -1.45 3.16
C GLY A 139 25.86 -0.01 3.35
N ASN A 140 25.24 0.59 2.33
CA ASN A 140 24.52 1.85 2.44
C ASN A 140 23.05 1.61 2.81
N THR A 141 22.29 2.70 2.97
CA THR A 141 20.83 2.66 3.03
C THR A 141 20.22 3.31 1.80
N LEU A 142 19.03 2.87 1.43
CA LEU A 142 18.21 3.46 0.39
C LEU A 142 16.97 4.08 1.02
N SER A 143 16.80 5.39 0.82
CA SER A 143 15.63 6.11 1.30
C SER A 143 14.62 6.35 0.18
N LEU A 144 13.40 6.69 0.56
CA LEU A 144 12.41 7.19 -0.38
C LEU A 144 12.96 8.42 -1.15
N PRO A 145 12.75 8.50 -2.47
CA PRO A 145 13.04 9.71 -3.22
C PRO A 145 12.29 10.92 -2.65
N SER A 146 12.93 12.09 -2.59
CA SER A 146 12.32 13.31 -2.01
C SER A 146 10.94 13.66 -2.58
N ASN A 147 10.76 13.51 -3.89
CA ASN A 147 9.46 13.72 -4.55
C ASN A 147 8.40 12.68 -4.13
N ALA A 148 8.79 11.45 -3.81
CA ALA A 148 7.89 10.44 -3.26
C ALA A 148 7.46 10.82 -1.84
N VAL A 149 8.39 11.31 -1.01
CA VAL A 149 8.07 11.84 0.32
C VAL A 149 7.06 13.00 0.22
N ASP A 150 7.31 13.97 -0.67
CA ASP A 150 6.37 15.08 -0.92
C ASP A 150 5.00 14.60 -1.40
N GLY A 151 4.98 13.59 -2.26
CA GLY A 151 3.76 12.90 -2.71
C GLY A 151 2.98 12.31 -1.54
N GLY A 152 3.65 11.53 -0.68
CA GLY A 152 3.06 10.94 0.52
C GLY A 152 2.54 11.99 1.50
N ILE A 153 3.31 13.06 1.77
CA ILE A 153 2.86 14.17 2.62
C ILE A 153 1.58 14.81 2.04
N SER A 154 1.50 14.97 0.73
CA SER A 154 0.31 15.52 0.07
C SER A 154 -0.92 14.63 0.25
N ILE A 155 -0.75 13.30 0.14
CA ILE A 155 -1.82 12.32 0.44
C ILE A 155 -2.23 12.38 1.90
N ALA A 156 -1.29 12.49 2.83
CA ALA A 156 -1.58 12.59 4.26
C ALA A 156 -2.33 13.90 4.60
N LYS A 157 -1.96 15.03 4.00
CA LYS A 157 -2.68 16.30 4.14
C LYS A 157 -4.11 16.20 3.65
N PHE A 158 -4.32 15.55 2.50
CA PHE A 158 -5.64 15.28 1.95
C PHE A 158 -6.51 14.48 2.94
N LEU A 159 -5.97 13.39 3.50
CA LEU A 159 -6.68 12.56 4.49
C LEU A 159 -7.03 13.33 5.77
N PHE A 160 -6.08 14.10 6.28
CA PHE A 160 -6.28 14.91 7.49
C PHE A 160 -7.37 15.98 7.29
N ARG A 161 -7.30 16.75 6.20
CA ARG A 161 -8.28 17.79 5.87
C ARG A 161 -9.67 17.20 5.70
N TRP A 162 -9.77 16.03 5.09
CA TRP A 162 -11.05 15.38 4.93
C TRP A 162 -11.62 14.83 6.24
N ALA A 163 -10.79 14.22 7.09
CA ALA A 163 -11.24 13.77 8.41
C ALA A 163 -11.72 14.92 9.31
N THR A 164 -11.24 16.15 9.07
CA THR A 164 -11.50 17.34 9.91
C THR A 164 -12.51 18.33 9.33
N ALA A 165 -12.82 18.27 8.03
CA ALA A 165 -13.82 19.14 7.40
C ALA A 165 -15.08 18.36 7.00
N ASP A 166 -16.23 19.05 6.97
CA ASP A 166 -17.52 18.53 6.49
C ASP A 166 -17.54 18.32 4.96
N PHE A 167 -16.48 17.74 4.38
CA PHE A 167 -16.42 17.32 2.98
C PHE A 167 -17.31 16.11 2.78
N ARG A 168 -18.60 16.37 2.57
CA ARG A 168 -19.59 15.35 2.24
C ARG A 168 -20.34 15.79 1.00
N GLU A 169 -20.23 14.94 -0.02
CA GLU A 169 -20.84 15.02 -1.35
C GLU A 169 -20.27 16.08 -2.32
N GLY A 170 -20.00 15.65 -3.55
CA GLY A 170 -19.49 16.47 -4.67
C GLY A 170 -18.00 16.36 -4.95
N VAL A 171 -17.19 15.91 -3.98
CA VAL A 171 -15.73 16.04 -4.02
C VAL A 171 -14.95 14.78 -4.42
N LEU A 172 -15.60 13.66 -4.76
CA LEU A 172 -14.90 12.43 -5.17
C LEU A 172 -14.10 12.62 -6.46
N LYS A 173 -14.72 13.24 -7.48
CA LYS A 173 -14.05 13.54 -8.75
C LYS A 173 -12.84 14.43 -8.51
N GLU A 174 -13.06 15.55 -7.82
CA GLU A 174 -12.01 16.51 -7.50
C GLU A 174 -10.88 15.88 -6.67
N ALA A 175 -11.21 15.09 -5.64
CA ALA A 175 -10.25 14.37 -4.81
C ALA A 175 -9.35 13.46 -5.65
N VAL A 176 -9.94 12.52 -6.39
CA VAL A 176 -9.20 11.56 -7.22
C VAL A 176 -8.36 12.28 -8.27
N VAL A 177 -8.89 13.34 -8.89
CA VAL A 177 -8.15 14.11 -9.90
C VAL A 177 -6.97 14.86 -9.28
N CYS A 178 -7.16 15.46 -8.10
CA CYS A 178 -6.14 16.27 -7.43
C CYS A 178 -5.03 15.46 -6.77
N THR A 179 -5.35 14.25 -6.30
CA THR A 179 -4.38 13.36 -5.65
C THR A 179 -3.66 12.44 -6.64
N ASP A 180 -4.06 12.36 -7.91
CA ASP A 180 -3.48 11.40 -8.85
C ASP A 180 -1.96 11.53 -8.97
N LYS A 181 -1.47 12.72 -9.32
CA LYS A 181 -0.03 12.93 -9.45
C LYS A 181 0.74 12.65 -8.14
N PRO A 182 0.35 13.21 -6.97
CA PRO A 182 0.96 12.83 -5.70
C PRO A 182 0.94 11.32 -5.42
N PHE A 183 -0.17 10.65 -5.71
CA PHE A 183 -0.35 9.22 -5.50
C PHE A 183 0.59 8.42 -6.41
N GLN A 184 0.65 8.72 -7.72
CA GLN A 184 1.57 8.08 -8.68
C GLN A 184 3.03 8.19 -8.22
N VAL A 185 3.46 9.40 -7.83
CA VAL A 185 4.85 9.64 -7.44
C VAL A 185 5.18 8.89 -6.13
N TYR A 186 4.24 8.87 -5.19
CA TYR A 186 4.40 8.17 -3.93
C TYR A 186 4.48 6.65 -4.11
N THR A 187 3.54 6.06 -4.84
CA THR A 187 3.48 4.61 -5.11
C THR A 187 4.70 4.13 -5.90
N GLU A 188 5.20 4.93 -6.85
CA GLU A 188 6.43 4.61 -7.58
C GLU A 188 7.66 4.62 -6.66
N GLY A 189 7.73 5.57 -5.73
CA GLY A 189 8.79 5.60 -4.70
C GLY A 189 8.77 4.37 -3.81
N LEU A 190 7.58 3.94 -3.37
CA LEU A 190 7.43 2.71 -2.57
C LEU A 190 7.85 1.48 -3.35
N LYS A 191 7.40 1.32 -4.60
CA LYS A 191 7.82 0.21 -5.46
C LYS A 191 9.33 0.16 -5.60
N PHE A 192 9.96 1.30 -5.90
CA PHE A 192 11.41 1.41 -6.04
C PHE A 192 12.16 0.97 -4.77
N VAL A 193 11.74 1.45 -3.59
CA VAL A 193 12.40 1.08 -2.33
C VAL A 193 12.21 -0.40 -1.98
N PHE A 194 11.03 -0.96 -2.19
CA PHE A 194 10.80 -2.40 -1.94
C PHE A 194 11.57 -3.29 -2.93
N ASP A 195 11.67 -2.91 -4.20
CA ASP A 195 12.44 -3.64 -5.20
C ASP A 195 13.94 -3.59 -4.88
N GLU A 196 14.52 -2.40 -4.81
CA GLU A 196 15.96 -2.22 -4.69
C GLU A 196 16.52 -2.57 -3.31
N ALA A 197 15.76 -2.29 -2.24
CA ALA A 197 16.28 -2.43 -0.90
C ALA A 197 15.72 -3.61 -0.11
N TYR A 198 14.45 -3.96 -0.27
CA TYR A 198 13.92 -5.13 0.40
C TYR A 198 14.23 -6.42 -0.37
N ILE A 199 13.88 -6.51 -1.66
CA ILE A 199 14.14 -7.70 -2.49
C ILE A 199 15.65 -7.82 -2.77
N ASN A 200 16.23 -6.85 -3.48
CA ASN A 200 17.64 -6.88 -3.94
C ASN A 200 18.65 -6.50 -2.83
N GLY A 201 18.15 -6.12 -1.66
CA GLY A 201 18.95 -5.81 -0.47
C GLY A 201 18.79 -6.87 0.61
N ILE A 202 17.74 -6.75 1.42
CA ILE A 202 17.53 -7.56 2.62
C ILE A 202 17.40 -9.06 2.30
N LEU A 203 16.48 -9.43 1.40
CA LEU A 203 16.20 -10.83 1.07
C LEU A 203 17.36 -11.47 0.30
N ASP A 204 17.98 -10.76 -0.64
CA ASP A 204 19.17 -11.24 -1.35
C ASP A 204 20.34 -11.51 -0.40
N GLN A 205 20.55 -10.66 0.60
CA GLN A 205 21.56 -10.93 1.63
C GLN A 205 21.17 -12.11 2.53
N GLU A 206 19.88 -12.31 2.82
CA GLU A 206 19.41 -13.50 3.55
C GLU A 206 19.74 -14.76 2.74
N LEU A 207 19.34 -14.79 1.48
CA LEU A 207 19.59 -15.88 0.56
C LEU A 207 21.09 -16.19 0.46
N PHE A 208 21.92 -15.16 0.25
CA PHE A 208 23.37 -15.32 0.17
C PHE A 208 23.96 -15.91 1.45
N ARG A 209 23.50 -15.48 2.63
CA ARG A 209 23.99 -15.99 3.92
C ARG A 209 23.58 -17.44 4.14
N VAL A 210 22.33 -17.80 3.86
CA VAL A 210 21.83 -19.18 3.93
C VAL A 210 22.66 -20.09 3.01
N GLN A 211 22.82 -19.69 1.74
CA GLN A 211 23.59 -20.45 0.77
C GLN A 211 25.05 -20.62 1.20
N SER A 212 25.68 -19.55 1.68
CA SER A 212 27.07 -19.59 2.15
C SER A 212 27.26 -20.55 3.32
N TYR A 213 26.32 -20.57 4.27
CA TYR A 213 26.33 -21.48 5.40
C TYR A 213 26.30 -22.94 4.95
N TYR A 214 25.30 -23.33 4.14
CA TYR A 214 25.17 -24.71 3.68
C TYR A 214 26.29 -25.13 2.72
N ASN A 215 26.79 -24.22 1.86
CA ASN A 215 27.92 -24.49 0.98
C ASN A 215 29.21 -24.78 1.76
N TYR A 216 29.44 -24.08 2.88
CA TYR A 216 30.57 -24.33 3.76
C TYR A 216 30.54 -25.75 4.34
N TYR A 217 29.42 -26.17 4.95
CA TYR A 217 29.30 -27.52 5.50
C TYR A 217 29.30 -28.61 4.42
N ALA A 218 28.72 -28.34 3.25
CA ALA A 218 28.80 -29.25 2.12
C ALA A 218 30.26 -29.46 1.67
N ALA A 219 31.07 -28.40 1.68
CA ALA A 219 32.50 -28.49 1.38
C ALA A 219 33.27 -29.31 2.42
N LEU A 220 32.96 -29.17 3.72
CA LEU A 220 33.54 -30.00 4.78
C LEU A 220 33.18 -31.48 4.61
N LEU A 221 31.92 -31.79 4.31
CA LEU A 221 31.48 -33.18 4.09
C LEU A 221 32.18 -33.84 2.90
N ARG A 222 32.49 -33.09 1.84
CA ARG A 222 33.23 -33.61 0.66
C ARG A 222 34.67 -34.04 0.99
N GLN A 223 35.26 -33.54 2.07
CA GLN A 223 36.60 -33.93 2.51
C GLN A 223 36.61 -35.31 3.21
N ASN A 224 35.43 -35.81 3.61
CA ASN A 224 35.30 -37.13 4.22
C ASN A 224 35.30 -38.25 3.16
N PRO A 225 35.87 -39.44 3.48
CA PRO A 225 35.85 -40.59 2.58
C PRO A 225 34.44 -40.93 2.09
N ASP A 226 34.32 -41.37 0.83
CA ASP A 226 33.06 -41.84 0.27
C ASP A 226 32.46 -42.96 1.13
N GLY A 227 31.17 -42.88 1.42
CA GLY A 227 30.47 -43.93 2.14
C GLY A 227 29.03 -43.57 2.56
N PRO A 228 28.22 -44.58 2.95
CA PRO A 228 26.80 -44.39 3.20
C PRO A 228 26.46 -43.35 4.28
N ALA A 229 27.34 -43.17 5.27
CA ALA A 229 27.16 -42.17 6.32
C ALA A 229 27.30 -40.74 5.78
N ARG A 230 28.33 -40.50 4.96
CA ARG A 230 28.53 -39.20 4.31
C ARG A 230 27.39 -38.87 3.35
N ASP A 231 26.94 -39.84 2.55
CA ASP A 231 25.85 -39.63 1.60
C ASP A 231 24.52 -39.32 2.31
N ARG A 232 24.26 -39.92 3.48
CA ARG A 232 23.11 -39.56 4.32
C ARG A 232 23.23 -38.13 4.85
N ALA A 233 24.40 -37.75 5.39
CA ALA A 233 24.64 -36.40 5.88
C ALA A 233 24.49 -35.36 4.76
N PHE A 234 24.98 -35.65 3.55
CA PHE A 234 24.85 -34.76 2.41
C PHE A 234 23.39 -34.58 1.98
N ARG A 235 22.61 -35.65 1.91
CA ARG A 235 21.17 -35.56 1.60
C ARG A 235 20.42 -34.76 2.66
N GLN A 236 20.72 -34.99 3.94
CA GLN A 236 20.11 -34.22 5.03
C GLN A 236 20.44 -32.72 4.89
N LEU A 237 21.70 -32.38 4.65
CA LEU A 237 22.14 -31.00 4.47
C LEU A 237 21.46 -30.34 3.26
N GLN A 238 21.23 -31.07 2.16
CA GLN A 238 20.48 -30.57 1.01
C GLN A 238 19.02 -30.29 1.35
N THR A 239 18.37 -31.17 2.12
CA THR A 239 16.99 -30.96 2.58
C THR A 239 16.90 -29.76 3.51
N GLU A 240 17.81 -29.61 4.47
CA GLU A 240 17.87 -28.47 5.38
C GLU A 240 18.12 -27.16 4.61
N SER A 241 19.05 -27.17 3.65
CA SER A 241 19.31 -26.04 2.75
C SER A 241 18.07 -25.64 1.95
N PHE A 242 17.39 -26.60 1.34
CA PHE A 242 16.16 -26.36 0.59
C PHE A 242 15.08 -25.73 1.49
N ASN A 243 14.86 -26.29 2.68
CA ASN A 243 13.87 -25.79 3.63
C ASN A 243 14.22 -24.39 4.19
N ALA A 244 15.50 -23.99 4.17
CA ALA A 244 15.92 -22.66 4.58
C ALA A 244 15.86 -21.63 3.44
N ILE A 245 16.11 -22.05 2.20
CA ILE A 245 16.09 -21.19 1.01
C ILE A 245 14.66 -20.90 0.55
N GLN A 246 13.81 -21.93 0.53
CA GLN A 246 12.46 -21.83 -0.04
C GLN A 246 11.63 -20.68 0.58
N PRO A 247 11.59 -20.48 1.90
CA PRO A 247 10.83 -19.37 2.48
C PRO A 247 11.38 -17.99 2.10
N VAL A 248 12.68 -17.87 1.79
CA VAL A 248 13.26 -16.60 1.32
C VAL A 248 12.74 -16.25 -0.07
N LEU A 249 12.65 -17.25 -0.96
CA LEU A 249 12.11 -17.09 -2.31
C LEU A 249 10.61 -16.78 -2.28
N GLU A 250 9.85 -17.44 -1.41
CA GLU A 250 8.42 -17.16 -1.22
C GLU A 250 8.21 -15.70 -0.76
N ARG A 251 9.04 -15.19 0.14
CA ARG A 251 8.99 -13.76 0.53
C ARG A 251 9.37 -12.81 -0.61
N GLN A 252 10.26 -13.21 -1.52
CA GLN A 252 10.53 -12.44 -2.75
C GLN A 252 9.29 -12.41 -3.66
N ASP A 253 8.61 -13.55 -3.84
CA ASP A 253 7.37 -13.61 -4.61
C ASP A 253 6.26 -12.74 -4.00
N ALA A 254 6.13 -12.74 -2.67
CA ALA A 254 5.20 -11.86 -1.95
C ALA A 254 5.51 -10.37 -2.19
N ALA A 255 6.80 -10.00 -2.19
CA ALA A 255 7.24 -8.63 -2.44
C ALA A 255 6.98 -8.19 -3.89
N LEU A 256 7.15 -9.09 -4.88
CA LEU A 256 6.81 -8.83 -6.27
C LEU A 256 5.30 -8.68 -6.48
N ALA A 257 4.49 -9.48 -5.77
CA ALA A 257 3.05 -9.32 -5.75
C ALA A 257 2.64 -7.98 -5.12
N TYR A 258 3.29 -7.54 -4.03
CA TYR A 258 3.12 -6.20 -3.46
C TYR A 258 3.38 -5.09 -4.49
N ILE A 259 4.53 -5.13 -5.19
CA ILE A 259 4.90 -4.14 -6.22
C ILE A 259 3.84 -4.11 -7.33
N SER A 260 3.34 -5.28 -7.72
CA SER A 260 2.29 -5.42 -8.73
C SER A 260 0.96 -4.83 -8.27
N ILE A 261 0.56 -5.07 -7.02
CA ILE A 261 -0.64 -4.49 -6.43
C ILE A 261 -0.54 -2.98 -6.38
N ILE A 262 0.54 -2.42 -5.83
CA ILE A 262 0.77 -0.96 -5.77
C ILE A 262 0.70 -0.35 -7.17
N GLY A 263 1.36 -0.97 -8.16
CA GLY A 263 1.33 -0.52 -9.56
C GLY A 263 -0.07 -0.52 -10.15
N LYS A 264 -0.84 -1.59 -9.93
CA LYS A 264 -2.22 -1.71 -10.40
C LYS A 264 -3.15 -0.71 -9.72
N THR A 265 -3.04 -0.52 -8.40
CA THR A 265 -3.79 0.51 -7.66
C THR A 265 -3.50 1.89 -8.21
N SER A 266 -2.22 2.20 -8.47
CA SER A 266 -1.81 3.47 -9.08
C SER A 266 -2.42 3.65 -10.46
N ASN A 267 -2.35 2.63 -11.33
CA ASN A 267 -2.92 2.70 -12.67
C ASN A 267 -4.44 2.90 -12.65
N THR A 268 -5.15 2.12 -11.84
CA THR A 268 -6.60 2.25 -11.65
C THR A 268 -6.97 3.64 -11.15
N HIS A 269 -6.18 4.20 -10.22
CA HIS A 269 -6.38 5.56 -9.75
C HIS A 269 -6.25 6.59 -10.88
N SER A 270 -5.24 6.45 -11.74
CA SER A 270 -5.05 7.35 -12.89
C SER A 270 -6.14 7.19 -13.95
N GLU A 271 -6.66 5.98 -14.16
CA GLU A 271 -7.81 5.75 -15.03
C GLU A 271 -9.06 6.46 -14.53
N LEU A 272 -9.32 6.41 -13.22
CA LEU A 272 -10.42 7.16 -12.60
C LEU A 272 -10.20 8.67 -12.71
N ALA A 273 -8.97 9.14 -12.47
CA ALA A 273 -8.64 10.56 -12.60
C ALA A 273 -8.89 11.07 -14.02
N LYS A 274 -8.44 10.33 -15.04
CA LYS A 274 -8.68 10.66 -16.47
C LYS A 274 -10.16 10.64 -16.82
N LEU A 275 -10.92 9.69 -16.29
CA LEU A 275 -12.37 9.64 -16.49
C LEU A 275 -13.04 10.91 -15.94
N PHE A 276 -12.63 11.35 -14.75
CA PHE A 276 -13.22 12.50 -14.06
C PHE A 276 -12.75 13.86 -14.58
N SER A 277 -11.62 13.91 -15.28
CA SER A 277 -11.13 15.11 -15.97
C SER A 277 -11.60 15.21 -17.43
N ASP A 278 -12.59 14.42 -17.85
CA ASP A 278 -13.06 14.33 -19.24
C ASP A 278 -11.93 13.99 -20.25
N GLY A 279 -10.90 13.26 -19.79
CA GLY A 279 -9.72 12.90 -20.59
C GLY A 279 -8.64 13.98 -20.67
N GLU A 280 -8.79 15.11 -19.99
CA GLU A 280 -7.73 16.12 -19.85
C GLU A 280 -6.66 15.68 -18.84
N ASP A 281 -5.43 16.18 -19.00
CA ASP A 281 -4.37 15.98 -18.01
C ASP A 281 -4.78 16.58 -16.65
N SER A 282 -4.28 15.97 -15.57
CA SER A 282 -4.58 16.39 -14.19
C SER A 282 -4.37 17.91 -14.03
N PRO A 283 -5.34 18.62 -13.43
CA PRO A 283 -5.31 20.07 -13.32
C PRO A 283 -4.08 20.52 -12.51
N ASP A 284 -3.63 21.76 -12.75
CA ASP A 284 -2.52 22.33 -12.00
C ASP A 284 -2.81 22.30 -10.49
N LEU A 285 -1.82 21.91 -9.67
CA LEU A 285 -1.98 21.75 -8.21
C LEU A 285 -2.52 23.01 -7.52
N SER A 286 -2.37 24.18 -8.16
CA SER A 286 -2.94 25.45 -7.71
C SER A 286 -4.48 25.42 -7.58
N SER A 287 -5.20 24.70 -8.45
CA SER A 287 -6.66 24.49 -8.32
C SER A 287 -7.03 23.48 -7.24
N CYS A 288 -6.08 22.64 -6.81
CA CYS A 288 -6.22 21.65 -5.74
C CYS A 288 -5.79 22.16 -4.36
N SER A 289 -5.49 23.46 -4.24
CA SER A 289 -4.97 24.08 -3.02
C SER A 289 -5.86 23.90 -1.79
N THR A 290 -7.17 23.70 -1.98
CA THR A 290 -8.13 23.38 -0.91
C THR A 290 -7.77 22.07 -0.17
N TYR A 291 -7.18 21.10 -0.87
CA TYR A 291 -6.83 19.77 -0.34
C TYR A 291 -5.41 19.67 0.20
N PHE A 292 -4.51 20.58 -0.20
CA PHE A 292 -3.09 20.50 0.13
C PHE A 292 -2.53 21.71 0.89
N GLY A 293 -3.33 22.77 1.08
CA GLY A 293 -2.89 24.02 1.71
C GLY A 293 -2.44 23.88 3.18
N ASP A 294 -1.64 24.84 3.64
CA ASP A 294 -1.23 24.97 5.04
C ASP A 294 -2.25 25.83 5.83
N ASP A 295 -2.50 25.50 7.10
CA ASP A 295 -3.53 26.10 7.97
C ASP A 295 -3.42 27.62 8.20
N SER A 296 -2.36 28.28 7.73
CA SER A 296 -2.09 29.68 8.02
C SER A 296 -2.87 30.70 7.18
N SER A 297 -3.70 30.27 6.22
CA SER A 297 -4.50 31.19 5.40
C SER A 297 -5.91 30.67 5.09
N ILE A 298 -6.66 30.25 6.11
CA ILE A 298 -8.12 30.16 5.98
C ILE A 298 -8.70 31.59 6.05
N SER A 299 -8.43 32.40 5.01
CA SER A 299 -9.38 33.41 4.61
C SER A 299 -10.46 32.68 3.84
N VAL A 300 -11.63 32.52 4.46
CA VAL A 300 -12.85 32.08 3.79
C VAL A 300 -13.22 33.13 2.74
N SER A 301 -12.59 33.07 1.57
CA SER A 301 -13.11 33.71 0.37
C SER A 301 -13.96 32.67 -0.33
N THR A 302 -15.28 32.80 -0.18
CA THR A 302 -16.34 32.06 -0.86
C THR A 302 -16.39 32.35 -2.37
N GLN A 303 -15.26 32.35 -3.05
CA GLN A 303 -15.18 32.33 -4.50
C GLN A 303 -14.51 31.03 -4.90
N PHE A 304 -15.32 29.97 -4.94
CA PHE A 304 -15.07 28.74 -5.68
C PHE A 304 -14.84 29.11 -7.16
N VAL A 305 -13.59 29.41 -7.50
CA VAL A 305 -13.12 29.51 -8.89
C VAL A 305 -12.18 28.34 -9.14
N GLY A 306 -12.71 27.14 -8.87
CA GLY A 306 -12.15 25.85 -9.28
C GLY A 306 -13.32 25.06 -9.85
N GLN A 307 -13.30 24.85 -11.16
CA GLN A 307 -14.24 24.12 -12.02
C GLN A 307 -15.59 23.68 -11.40
N LYS A 308 -16.65 24.41 -11.75
CA LYS A 308 -18.06 24.09 -11.50
C LYS A 308 -18.50 22.69 -12.01
N THR A 309 -17.64 21.99 -12.76
CA THR A 309 -17.85 20.67 -13.37
C THR A 309 -17.34 19.50 -12.51
N LEU A 310 -16.31 19.67 -11.67
CA LEU A 310 -15.78 18.59 -10.83
C LEU A 310 -16.62 18.34 -9.57
N ASN A 311 -17.35 19.36 -9.11
CA ASN A 311 -18.31 19.26 -8.00
C ASN A 311 -19.71 18.77 -8.45
N SER A 312 -19.78 18.07 -9.59
CA SER A 312 -21.02 17.51 -10.13
C SER A 312 -21.17 16.02 -9.77
N GLU A 313 -22.42 15.58 -9.62
CA GLU A 313 -22.72 14.15 -9.48
C GLU A 313 -22.19 13.36 -10.69
N LEU A 314 -21.80 12.11 -10.44
CA LEU A 314 -21.43 11.19 -11.52
C LEU A 314 -22.63 10.93 -12.44
N THR A 315 -22.42 11.09 -13.73
CA THR A 315 -23.39 10.69 -14.76
C THR A 315 -23.55 9.16 -14.78
N ILE A 316 -24.64 8.68 -15.37
CA ILE A 316 -24.88 7.23 -15.49
C ILE A 316 -23.77 6.54 -16.28
N ASP A 317 -23.28 7.18 -17.36
CA ASP A 317 -22.22 6.61 -18.20
C ASP A 317 -20.87 6.56 -17.44
N GLU A 318 -20.57 7.58 -16.64
CA GLU A 318 -19.41 7.57 -15.73
C GLU A 318 -19.56 6.47 -14.67
N LEU A 319 -20.74 6.31 -14.05
CA LEU A 319 -20.97 5.26 -13.06
C LEU A 319 -20.78 3.85 -13.65
N ILE A 320 -21.23 3.62 -14.89
CA ILE A 320 -21.00 2.35 -15.60
C ILE A 320 -19.50 2.12 -15.82
N THR A 321 -18.79 3.17 -16.24
CA THR A 321 -17.35 3.09 -16.52
C THR A 321 -16.53 2.88 -15.25
N VAL A 322 -16.81 3.63 -14.18
CA VAL A 322 -16.22 3.46 -12.85
C VAL A 322 -16.44 2.02 -12.35
N LYS A 323 -17.68 1.51 -12.45
CA LYS A 323 -17.98 0.14 -12.01
C LYS A 323 -17.14 -0.87 -12.76
N LYS A 324 -16.95 -0.69 -14.08
CA LYS A 324 -16.09 -1.56 -14.87
C LYS A 324 -14.64 -1.50 -14.40
N ILE A 325 -14.07 -0.29 -14.27
CA ILE A 325 -12.70 -0.09 -13.80
C ILE A 325 -12.46 -0.77 -12.44
N ILE A 326 -13.41 -0.63 -11.51
CA ILE A 326 -13.29 -1.25 -10.18
C ILE A 326 -13.41 -2.78 -10.25
N LEU A 327 -14.28 -3.34 -11.10
CA LEU A 327 -14.37 -4.79 -11.28
C LEU A 327 -13.10 -5.36 -11.89
N ASP A 328 -12.56 -4.72 -12.93
CA ASP A 328 -11.32 -5.12 -13.58
C ASP A 328 -10.16 -5.08 -12.56
N TYR A 329 -10.06 -4.01 -11.75
CA TYR A 329 -9.10 -3.92 -10.64
C TYR A 329 -9.26 -5.07 -9.64
N GLN A 330 -10.48 -5.39 -9.21
CA GLN A 330 -10.72 -6.48 -8.27
C GLN A 330 -10.28 -7.83 -8.82
N GLU A 331 -10.59 -8.12 -10.08
CA GLU A 331 -10.19 -9.37 -10.74
C GLU A 331 -8.67 -9.50 -10.86
N GLU A 332 -7.96 -8.38 -11.01
CA GLU A 332 -6.50 -8.37 -11.11
C GLU A 332 -5.76 -8.44 -9.77
N ILE A 333 -6.31 -7.84 -8.71
CA ILE A 333 -5.65 -7.75 -7.39
C ILE A 333 -5.92 -8.96 -6.50
N GLU A 334 -7.13 -9.52 -6.55
CA GLU A 334 -7.51 -10.68 -5.73
C GLU A 334 -6.51 -11.85 -5.81
N PRO A 335 -6.09 -12.34 -7.00
CA PRO A 335 -5.11 -13.42 -7.08
C PRO A 335 -3.73 -13.02 -6.54
N LEU A 336 -3.34 -11.75 -6.66
CA LEU A 336 -2.06 -11.26 -6.13
C LEU A 336 -2.09 -11.19 -4.60
N LEU A 337 -3.23 -10.80 -4.00
CA LEU A 337 -3.39 -10.83 -2.55
C LEU A 337 -3.32 -12.25 -2.00
N ILE A 338 -4.00 -13.20 -2.65
CA ILE A 338 -3.93 -14.62 -2.28
C ILE A 338 -2.49 -15.12 -2.38
N GLN A 339 -1.78 -14.77 -3.45
CA GLN A 339 -0.36 -15.11 -3.60
C GLN A 339 0.49 -14.55 -2.46
N MET A 340 0.28 -13.29 -2.07
CA MET A 340 0.99 -12.69 -0.93
C MET A 340 0.68 -13.41 0.38
N GLU A 341 -0.59 -13.69 0.67
CA GLU A 341 -1.05 -14.39 1.87
C GLU A 341 -0.38 -15.76 1.98
N GLU A 342 -0.47 -16.57 0.92
CA GLU A 342 0.13 -17.91 0.88
C GLU A 342 1.66 -17.91 1.01
N SER A 343 2.32 -16.86 0.50
CA SER A 343 3.78 -16.75 0.51
C SER A 343 4.34 -16.21 1.82
N LEU A 344 3.52 -15.51 2.61
CA LEU A 344 3.91 -14.96 3.92
C LEU A 344 3.55 -15.88 5.09
N GLU A 345 2.61 -16.82 4.91
CA GLU A 345 2.23 -17.83 5.92
C GLU A 345 3.17 -19.05 6.01
N ARG A 346 4.04 -19.25 5.01
CA ARG A 346 4.99 -20.36 4.91
C ARG A 346 6.38 -19.97 5.44
#